data_AF-A0A7Y5VR98-F1
#
_entry.id   AF-A0A7Y5VR98-F1
#
_cell.length_a   1.000
_cell.length_b   1.000
_cell.length_c   1.000
_cell.angle_alpha   90.00
_cell.angle_beta   90.00
_cell.angle_gamma   90.00
#
_symmetry.space_group_name_H-M   'P 1'
#
loop_
_entity.id
_entity.type
_entity.pdbx_description
1 polymer ?
#
loop_
_entity_poly.entity_id
_entity_poly.type
_entity_poly.pdbx_seq_one_letter_code
_entity_poly.pdbx_strand_id
1 'polypeptide(L)'
;MNQQSQPAGLMEQLRAAGGWAILICNSLAVTWEVFLHRPSTFGERYLGPQAAAAILLIPAFAIFWPEHDASPLLVFLAGYLAMCFFIRLATTIRRRTGGSQPHSYYPGESYISRLTHRFSERTVKYMIEPMLAFIISTLMMALSRPLGSYLLVATFGLVASNNLCITVNRERLLDLHDAAIEAEQQAEEFREMRGDE
;
A
#
# COMPACT_ATOMS: atom_id res chain seq x y z
N MET A 1 -15.57 -44.76 -3.53
CA MET A 1 -14.44 -43.99 -2.96
C MET A 1 -14.95 -42.60 -2.63
N ASN A 2 -15.49 -42.42 -1.42
CA ASN A 2 -15.89 -41.10 -0.93
C ASN A 2 -14.66 -40.47 -0.28
N GLN A 3 -14.08 -39.45 -0.92
CA GLN A 3 -13.07 -38.60 -0.29
C GLN A 3 -13.74 -37.89 0.88
N GLN A 4 -13.39 -38.31 2.10
CA GLN A 4 -13.71 -37.58 3.32
C GLN A 4 -13.05 -36.21 3.23
N SER A 5 -13.90 -35.19 3.09
CA SER A 5 -13.54 -33.79 3.23
C SER A 5 -13.03 -33.59 4.66
N GLN A 6 -11.70 -33.54 4.83
CA GLN A 6 -11.12 -33.07 6.09
C GLN A 6 -11.65 -31.66 6.36
N PRO A 7 -12.12 -31.36 7.59
CA PRO A 7 -12.59 -30.03 7.90
C PRO A 7 -11.42 -29.07 7.76
N ALA A 8 -11.55 -28.07 6.89
CA ALA A 8 -10.60 -26.97 6.72
C ALA A 8 -10.32 -26.33 8.09
N GLY A 9 -9.26 -26.82 8.73
CA GLY A 9 -8.95 -26.58 10.12
C GLY A 9 -8.53 -25.13 10.28
N LEU A 10 -9.19 -24.44 11.21
CA LEU A 10 -8.93 -23.11 11.78
C LEU A 10 -7.72 -22.30 11.25
N MET A 11 -6.51 -22.86 11.15
CA MET A 11 -5.35 -22.24 10.50
C MET A 11 -5.59 -21.75 9.07
N GLU A 12 -6.30 -22.52 8.24
CA GLU A 12 -6.58 -22.12 6.85
C GLU A 12 -7.54 -20.91 6.81
N GLN A 13 -8.54 -20.91 7.70
CA GLN A 13 -9.46 -19.79 7.87
C GLN A 13 -8.74 -18.54 8.40
N LEU A 14 -7.80 -18.70 9.34
CA LEU A 14 -6.97 -17.59 9.84
C LEU A 14 -6.07 -16.99 8.75
N ARG A 15 -5.45 -17.82 7.91
CA ARG A 15 -4.65 -17.35 6.78
C ARG A 15 -5.50 -16.61 5.75
N ALA A 16 -6.67 -17.16 5.42
CA ALA A 16 -7.62 -16.52 4.53
C ALA A 16 -8.10 -15.16 5.09
N ALA A 17 -8.48 -15.12 6.37
CA ALA A 17 -8.90 -13.89 7.05
C ALA A 17 -7.79 -12.84 7.08
N GLY A 18 -6.54 -13.25 7.35
CA GLY A 18 -5.37 -12.37 7.28
C GLY A 18 -5.16 -11.79 5.89
N GLY A 19 -5.28 -12.62 4.84
CA GLY A 19 -5.20 -12.17 3.46
C GLY A 19 -6.27 -11.13 3.11
N TRP A 20 -7.52 -11.35 3.53
CA TRP A 20 -8.60 -10.39 3.33
C TRP A 20 -8.38 -9.08 4.10
N ALA A 21 -7.92 -9.16 5.35
CA ALA A 21 -7.62 -7.98 6.15
C ALA A 21 -6.53 -7.12 5.50
N ILE A 22 -5.45 -7.74 5.03
CA ILE A 22 -4.38 -7.04 4.30
C ILE A 22 -4.94 -6.40 3.01
N LEU A 23 -5.76 -7.13 2.25
CA LEU A 23 -6.37 -6.59 1.04
C LEU A 23 -7.24 -5.36 1.37
N ILE A 24 -8.06 -5.42 2.40
CA ILE A 24 -8.92 -4.31 2.82
C ILE A 24 -8.08 -3.11 3.26
N CYS A 25 -7.08 -3.32 4.14
CA CYS A 25 -6.17 -2.27 4.59
C CYS A 25 -5.44 -1.61 3.42
N ASN A 26 -4.93 -2.40 2.47
CA ASN A 26 -4.25 -1.87 1.30
C ASN A 26 -5.20 -1.15 0.36
N SER A 27 -6.42 -1.65 0.17
CA SER A 27 -7.44 -0.98 -0.65
C SER A 27 -7.81 0.38 -0.09
N LEU A 28 -7.98 0.45 1.23
CA LEU A 28 -8.18 1.69 1.97
C LEU A 28 -6.96 2.63 1.84
N ALA A 29 -5.75 2.12 2.02
CA ALA A 29 -4.50 2.89 1.89
C ALA A 29 -4.35 3.50 0.49
N VAL A 30 -4.59 2.72 -0.57
CA VAL A 30 -4.49 3.16 -1.97
C VAL A 30 -5.37 4.37 -2.24
N THR A 31 -6.53 4.49 -1.59
CA THR A 31 -7.39 5.67 -1.79
C THR A 31 -6.77 6.98 -1.34
N TRP A 32 -5.83 6.95 -0.39
CA TRP A 32 -5.03 8.12 0.00
C TRP A 32 -3.80 8.29 -0.88
N GLU A 33 -3.08 7.21 -1.13
CA GLU A 33 -1.80 7.25 -1.84
C GLU A 33 -1.93 7.79 -3.25
N VAL A 34 -3.04 7.52 -3.96
CA VAL A 34 -3.24 8.07 -5.31
C VAL A 34 -3.30 9.60 -5.33
N PHE A 35 -3.65 10.25 -4.23
CA PHE A 35 -3.67 11.71 -4.12
C PHE A 35 -2.39 12.26 -3.49
N LEU A 36 -1.78 11.54 -2.55
CA LEU A 36 -0.58 11.99 -1.84
C LEU A 36 0.72 11.75 -2.62
N HIS A 37 0.71 10.80 -3.56
CA HIS A 37 1.90 10.41 -4.32
C HIS A 37 1.83 10.80 -5.79
N ARG A 38 3.02 10.85 -6.40
CA ARG A 38 3.18 11.25 -7.80
C ARG A 38 2.81 10.16 -8.78
N PRO A 39 1.95 10.46 -9.78
CA PRO A 39 1.55 9.48 -10.78
C PRO A 39 2.70 8.85 -11.57
N SER A 40 3.75 9.61 -11.85
CA SER A 40 4.90 9.16 -12.65
C SER A 40 5.85 8.22 -11.90
N THR A 41 5.65 7.99 -10.60
CA THR A 41 6.58 7.24 -9.75
C THR A 41 6.02 5.90 -9.27
N PHE A 42 4.74 5.61 -9.50
CA PHE A 42 4.14 4.34 -9.10
C PHE A 42 4.77 3.15 -9.81
N GLY A 43 4.83 2.01 -9.09
CA GLY A 43 5.13 0.70 -9.66
C GLY A 43 4.00 0.20 -10.56
N GLU A 44 4.35 -0.55 -11.60
CA GLU A 44 3.39 -1.01 -12.62
C GLU A 44 2.28 -1.91 -12.05
N ARG A 45 2.58 -2.69 -11.02
CA ARG A 45 1.65 -3.67 -10.41
C ARG A 45 0.92 -3.12 -9.19
N TYR A 46 1.19 -1.87 -8.80
CA TYR A 46 0.64 -1.28 -7.58
C TYR A 46 -0.88 -1.10 -7.63
N LEU A 47 -1.40 -0.56 -8.73
CA LEU A 47 -2.85 -0.36 -8.92
C LEU A 47 -3.58 -1.66 -9.34
N GLY A 48 -3.20 -2.79 -8.76
CA GLY A 48 -3.78 -4.10 -9.04
C GLY A 48 -5.10 -4.34 -8.29
N PRO A 49 -5.29 -5.51 -7.66
CA PRO A 49 -6.57 -5.91 -7.07
C PRO A 49 -7.04 -4.98 -5.93
N GLN A 50 -6.10 -4.40 -5.18
CA GLN A 50 -6.40 -3.42 -4.11
C GLN A 50 -7.10 -2.15 -4.63
N ALA A 51 -6.69 -1.67 -5.81
CA ALA A 51 -7.32 -0.48 -6.40
C ALA A 51 -8.75 -0.78 -6.87
N ALA A 52 -9.01 -1.99 -7.38
CA ALA A 52 -10.33 -2.45 -7.79
C ALA A 52 -11.25 -2.67 -6.58
N ALA A 53 -10.73 -3.26 -5.50
CA ALA A 53 -11.48 -3.43 -4.26
C ALA A 53 -11.90 -2.08 -3.65
N ALA A 54 -11.05 -1.05 -3.74
CA ALA A 54 -11.41 0.30 -3.31
C ALA A 54 -12.62 0.88 -4.07
N ILE A 55 -12.76 0.61 -5.37
CA ILE A 55 -13.91 1.05 -6.18
C ILE A 55 -15.23 0.49 -5.63
N LEU A 56 -15.20 -0.72 -5.06
CA LEU A 56 -16.37 -1.34 -4.42
C LEU A 56 -16.57 -0.83 -2.99
N LEU A 57 -15.49 -0.65 -2.24
CA LEU A 57 -15.52 -0.21 -0.85
C LEU A 57 -16.08 1.21 -0.68
N ILE A 58 -15.69 2.15 -1.54
CA ILE A 58 -16.13 3.55 -1.44
C ILE A 58 -17.67 3.67 -1.47
N PRO A 59 -18.41 3.20 -2.50
CA PRO A 59 -19.86 3.31 -2.52
C PRO A 59 -20.54 2.39 -1.49
N ALA A 60 -19.95 1.24 -1.16
CA ALA A 60 -20.48 0.37 -0.10
C ALA A 60 -20.53 1.09 1.26
N PHE A 61 -19.64 2.05 1.49
CA PHE A 61 -19.62 2.83 2.72
C PHE A 61 -20.85 3.74 2.89
N ALA A 62 -21.55 4.09 1.81
CA ALA A 62 -22.79 4.85 1.87
C ALA A 62 -23.92 4.10 2.61
N ILE A 63 -23.85 2.75 2.66
CA ILE A 63 -24.83 1.91 3.35
C ILE A 63 -24.87 2.22 4.86
N PHE A 64 -23.74 2.63 5.44
CA PHE A 64 -23.67 2.98 6.87
C PHE A 64 -24.27 4.36 7.19
N TRP A 65 -24.64 5.15 6.18
CA TRP A 65 -25.14 6.52 6.34
C TRP A 65 -26.38 6.77 5.47
N PRO A 66 -27.48 6.03 5.69
CA PRO A 66 -28.67 6.09 4.82
C PRO A 66 -29.39 7.46 4.85
N GLU A 67 -29.20 8.24 5.91
CA GLU A 67 -29.87 9.53 6.11
C GLU A 67 -29.07 10.73 5.57
N HIS A 68 -27.86 10.50 5.05
CA HIS A 68 -26.96 11.56 4.60
C HIS A 68 -26.78 11.55 3.08
N ASP A 69 -26.53 12.72 2.51
CA ASP A 69 -26.22 12.84 1.08
C ASP A 69 -24.88 12.17 0.76
N ALA A 70 -24.93 11.15 -0.10
CA ALA A 70 -23.78 10.39 -0.57
C ALA A 70 -23.05 11.06 -1.75
N SER A 71 -23.56 12.19 -2.27
CA SER A 71 -22.97 12.88 -3.43
C SER A 71 -21.48 13.22 -3.24
N PRO A 72 -21.00 13.72 -2.08
CA PRO A 72 -19.57 13.99 -1.87
C PRO A 72 -18.69 12.73 -1.95
N LEU A 73 -19.21 11.59 -1.51
CA LEU A 73 -18.52 10.29 -1.57
C LEU A 73 -18.39 9.80 -3.02
N LEU A 74 -19.41 10.02 -3.85
CA LEU A 74 -19.38 9.70 -5.28
C LEU A 74 -18.44 10.63 -6.07
N VAL A 75 -18.40 11.92 -5.72
CA VAL A 75 -17.41 12.86 -6.28
C VAL A 75 -16.00 12.42 -5.92
N PHE A 76 -15.77 11.98 -4.68
CA PHE A 76 -14.49 11.40 -4.27
C PHE A 76 -14.15 10.15 -5.09
N LEU A 77 -15.10 9.24 -5.31
CA LEU A 77 -14.90 8.06 -6.16
C LEU A 77 -14.51 8.46 -7.59
N ALA A 78 -15.18 9.45 -8.18
CA ALA A 78 -14.84 9.94 -9.51
C ALA A 78 -13.42 10.52 -9.56
N GLY A 79 -13.03 11.31 -8.55
CA GLY A 79 -11.67 11.82 -8.41
C GLY A 79 -10.64 10.70 -8.27
N TYR A 80 -10.94 9.68 -7.46
CA TYR A 80 -10.10 8.50 -7.27
C TYR A 80 -9.89 7.74 -8.59
N LEU A 81 -10.95 7.51 -9.36
CA LEU A 81 -10.89 6.86 -10.67
C LEU A 81 -10.07 7.67 -11.67
N ALA A 82 -10.25 8.99 -11.70
CA ALA A 82 -9.45 9.89 -12.53
C ALA A 82 -7.97 9.79 -12.19
N MET A 83 -7.61 9.83 -10.90
CA MET A 83 -6.21 9.68 -10.46
C MET A 83 -5.64 8.30 -10.81
N CYS A 84 -6.41 7.22 -10.61
CA CYS A 84 -6.00 5.89 -11.04
C CYS A 84 -5.72 5.82 -12.54
N PHE A 85 -6.57 6.45 -13.35
CA PHE A 85 -6.39 6.53 -14.80
C PHE A 85 -5.11 7.30 -15.16
N PHE A 86 -4.87 8.46 -14.54
CA PHE A 86 -3.64 9.25 -14.76
C PHE A 86 -2.38 8.48 -14.36
N ILE A 87 -2.40 7.74 -13.26
CA ILE A 87 -1.29 6.89 -12.84
C ILE A 87 -1.05 5.77 -13.84
N ARG A 88 -2.11 5.10 -14.32
CA ARG A 88 -2.01 4.05 -15.35
C ARG A 88 -1.45 4.59 -16.66
N LEU A 89 -1.87 5.79 -17.07
CA LEU A 89 -1.34 6.45 -18.25
C LEU A 89 0.14 6.82 -18.09
N ALA A 90 0.51 7.44 -16.96
CA ALA A 90 1.88 7.84 -16.68
C ALA A 90 2.84 6.65 -16.62
N THR A 91 2.43 5.55 -15.97
CA THR A 91 3.21 4.31 -15.92
C THR A 91 3.36 3.66 -17.29
N THR A 92 2.32 3.67 -18.12
CA THR A 92 2.36 3.14 -19.50
C THR A 92 3.30 3.97 -20.38
N ILE A 93 3.23 5.30 -20.30
CA ILE A 93 4.12 6.20 -21.05
C ILE A 93 5.57 5.95 -20.62
N ARG A 94 5.86 5.93 -19.32
CA ARG A 94 7.21 5.68 -18.78
C ARG A 94 7.79 4.35 -19.26
N ARG A 95 6.97 3.30 -19.30
CA ARG A 95 7.36 1.98 -19.82
C ARG A 95 7.73 2.05 -21.30
N ARG A 96 6.95 2.78 -22.11
CA ARG A 96 7.23 2.95 -23.55
C ARG A 96 8.47 3.79 -23.83
N THR A 97 8.78 4.77 -22.98
CA THR A 97 9.97 5.63 -23.15
C THR A 97 11.24 5.02 -22.57
N GLY A 98 11.20 3.79 -22.02
CA GLY A 98 12.37 3.13 -21.43
C GLY A 98 12.88 3.80 -20.14
N GLY A 99 12.04 4.54 -19.42
CA GLY A 99 12.44 5.23 -18.19
C GLY A 99 12.77 4.24 -17.06
N SER A 100 13.57 4.70 -16.09
CA SER A 100 13.90 3.94 -14.88
C SER A 100 12.64 3.40 -14.21
N GLN A 101 12.61 2.08 -13.97
CA GLN A 101 11.44 1.42 -13.40
C GLN A 101 11.64 1.24 -11.89
N PRO A 102 10.78 1.87 -11.07
CA PRO A 102 10.75 1.56 -9.65
C PRO A 102 10.26 0.12 -9.43
N HIS A 103 10.48 -0.40 -8.23
CA HIS A 103 10.01 -1.72 -7.83
C HIS A 103 8.51 -1.90 -8.16
N SER A 104 8.11 -3.09 -8.63
CA SER A 104 6.77 -3.28 -9.24
C SER A 104 5.60 -2.94 -8.31
N TYR A 105 5.78 -3.09 -7.00
CA TYR A 105 4.82 -2.75 -5.94
C TYR A 105 5.17 -1.47 -5.18
N TYR A 106 5.99 -0.60 -5.75
CA TYR A 106 6.31 0.67 -5.11
C TYR A 106 5.08 1.59 -5.13
N PRO A 107 4.65 2.13 -3.97
CA PRO A 107 3.45 2.97 -3.85
C PRO A 107 3.62 4.37 -4.44
N GLY A 108 4.81 4.73 -4.95
CA GLY A 108 5.10 6.06 -5.48
C GLY A 108 5.83 6.96 -4.48
N GLU A 109 6.39 8.05 -4.98
CA GLU A 109 7.07 9.10 -4.22
C GLU A 109 6.04 10.12 -3.73
N SER A 110 6.14 10.50 -2.46
CA SER A 110 5.29 11.53 -1.87
C SER A 110 5.53 12.90 -2.51
N TYR A 111 4.45 13.65 -2.76
CA TYR A 111 4.59 15.06 -3.15
C TYR A 111 5.33 15.88 -2.09
N ILE A 112 5.10 15.57 -0.81
CA ILE A 112 5.69 16.29 0.33
C ILE A 112 7.19 16.05 0.39
N SER A 113 7.65 14.82 0.09
CA SER A 113 9.08 14.47 0.15
C SER A 113 9.94 15.36 -0.77
N ARG A 114 9.43 15.77 -1.95
CA ARG A 114 10.17 16.73 -2.79
C ARG A 114 10.05 18.16 -2.30
N LEU A 115 8.89 18.54 -1.73
CA LEU A 115 8.70 19.91 -1.26
C LEU A 115 9.59 20.19 -0.04
N THR A 116 9.73 19.21 0.83
CA THR A 116 10.53 19.32 2.05
C THR A 116 11.77 18.43 1.95
N HIS A 117 12.86 18.97 1.40
CA HIS A 117 14.19 18.31 1.42
C HIS A 117 14.74 18.07 2.85
N ARG A 118 14.05 18.58 3.88
CA ARG A 118 14.46 18.50 5.29
C ARG A 118 14.13 17.16 5.94
N PHE A 119 13.14 16.43 5.43
CA PHE A 119 12.67 15.18 6.04
C PHE A 119 13.02 13.99 5.16
N SER A 120 13.36 12.87 5.79
CA SER A 120 13.53 11.61 5.06
C SER A 120 12.20 11.16 4.46
N GLU A 121 12.24 10.52 3.28
CA GLU A 121 11.06 9.94 2.64
C GLU A 121 10.30 9.00 3.60
N ARG A 122 11.06 8.27 4.42
CA ARG A 122 10.54 7.39 5.49
C ARG A 122 9.69 8.19 6.48
N THR A 123 10.20 9.29 7.02
CA THR A 123 9.46 10.13 7.97
C THR A 123 8.20 10.72 7.34
N VAL A 124 8.30 11.18 6.08
CA VAL A 124 7.17 11.75 5.36
C VAL A 124 6.04 10.73 5.21
N LYS A 125 6.34 9.55 4.67
CA LYS A 125 5.34 8.51 4.40
C LYS A 125 4.72 7.91 5.64
N TYR A 126 5.51 7.70 6.69
CA TYR A 126 5.05 6.96 7.87
C TYR A 126 4.50 7.84 8.99
N MET A 127 4.82 9.14 9.01
CA MET A 127 4.33 10.05 10.03
C MET A 127 3.53 11.20 9.43
N ILE A 128 4.11 11.95 8.49
CA ILE A 128 3.51 13.19 8.00
C ILE A 128 2.24 12.92 7.18
N GLU A 129 2.29 11.97 6.26
CA GLU A 129 1.14 11.61 5.42
C GLU A 129 -0.07 11.11 6.23
N PRO A 130 0.07 10.14 7.15
CA PRO A 130 -1.04 9.75 8.02
C PRO A 130 -1.59 10.87 8.88
N MET A 131 -0.72 11.76 9.41
CA MET A 131 -1.17 12.91 10.20
C MET A 131 -1.99 13.88 9.34
N LEU A 132 -1.55 14.18 8.12
CA LEU A 132 -2.31 15.04 7.21
C LEU A 132 -3.61 14.38 6.76
N ALA A 133 -3.59 13.10 6.43
CA ALA A 133 -4.78 12.32 6.09
C ALA A 133 -5.80 12.34 7.24
N PHE A 134 -5.35 12.18 8.49
CA PHE A 134 -6.19 12.26 9.67
C PHE A 134 -6.84 13.64 9.85
N ILE A 135 -6.04 14.71 9.74
CA ILE A 135 -6.53 16.09 9.86
C ILE A 135 -7.56 16.38 8.77
N ILE A 136 -7.25 16.06 7.49
CA ILE A 136 -8.16 16.28 6.37
C ILE A 136 -9.45 15.47 6.56
N SER A 137 -9.36 14.20 6.96
CA SER A 137 -10.54 13.36 7.23
C SER A 137 -11.44 13.97 8.29
N THR A 138 -10.85 14.44 9.39
CA THR A 138 -11.57 15.08 10.49
C THR A 138 -12.26 16.36 10.06
N LEU A 139 -11.58 17.19 9.25
CA LEU A 139 -12.19 18.40 8.67
C LEU A 139 -13.31 18.06 7.69
N MET A 140 -13.15 17.01 6.88
CA MET A 140 -14.17 16.55 5.94
C MET A 140 -15.42 16.01 6.64
N MET A 141 -15.33 15.47 7.86
CA MET A 141 -16.51 15.07 8.64
C MET A 141 -17.46 16.24 8.92
N ALA A 142 -16.95 17.47 9.03
CA ALA A 142 -17.77 18.67 9.21
C ALA A 142 -18.54 19.05 7.94
N LEU A 143 -18.01 18.72 6.76
CA LEU A 143 -18.66 18.98 5.47
C LEU A 143 -19.63 17.85 5.09
N SER A 144 -19.18 16.61 5.20
CA SER A 144 -19.94 15.41 4.84
C SER A 144 -19.53 14.26 5.74
N ARG A 145 -20.45 13.82 6.61
CA ARG A 145 -20.22 12.70 7.53
C ARG A 145 -19.84 11.40 6.82
N PRO A 146 -20.51 10.97 5.72
CA PRO A 146 -20.13 9.76 5.00
C PRO A 146 -18.71 9.82 4.43
N LEU A 147 -18.36 10.93 3.78
CA LEU A 147 -17.02 11.10 3.19
C LEU A 147 -15.94 11.18 4.26
N GLY A 148 -16.13 12.01 5.29
CA GLY A 148 -15.14 12.19 6.35
C GLY A 148 -14.89 10.91 7.13
N SER A 149 -15.94 10.15 7.45
CA SER A 149 -15.80 8.86 8.14
C SER A 149 -15.13 7.80 7.27
N TYR A 150 -15.44 7.73 5.97
CA TYR A 150 -14.72 6.86 5.03
C TYR A 150 -13.23 7.19 5.00
N LEU A 151 -12.89 8.48 4.83
CA LEU A 151 -11.50 8.95 4.77
C LEU A 151 -10.74 8.68 6.07
N LEU A 152 -11.43 8.78 7.21
CA LEU A 152 -10.86 8.48 8.51
C LEU A 152 -10.52 6.98 8.63
N VAL A 153 -11.45 6.09 8.25
CA VAL A 153 -11.18 4.64 8.18
C VAL A 153 -10.06 4.34 7.19
N ALA A 154 -10.04 5.02 6.04
CA ALA A 154 -8.97 4.89 5.06
C ALA A 154 -7.60 5.31 5.61
N THR A 155 -7.57 6.33 6.47
CA THR A 155 -6.35 6.77 7.16
C THR A 155 -5.80 5.68 8.08
N PHE A 156 -6.66 4.99 8.83
CA PHE A 156 -6.23 3.84 9.63
C PHE A 156 -5.74 2.69 8.75
N GLY A 157 -6.39 2.44 7.61
CA GLY A 157 -5.92 1.49 6.59
C GLY A 157 -4.52 1.84 6.07
N LEU A 158 -4.25 3.13 5.80
CA LEU A 158 -2.94 3.64 5.41
C LEU A 158 -1.89 3.37 6.49
N VAL A 159 -2.18 3.70 7.75
CA VAL A 159 -1.27 3.43 8.88
C VAL A 159 -0.98 1.94 9.00
N ALA A 160 -2.00 1.09 8.91
CA ALA A 160 -1.84 -0.36 9.02
C ALA A 160 -0.99 -0.93 7.86
N SER A 161 -1.32 -0.57 6.61
CA SER A 161 -0.57 -0.95 5.41
C SER A 161 0.91 -0.55 5.52
N ASN A 162 1.16 0.69 5.95
CA ASN A 162 2.49 1.22 6.17
C ASN A 162 3.30 0.42 7.20
N ASN A 163 2.69 0.09 8.35
CA ASN A 163 3.36 -0.70 9.40
C ASN A 163 3.65 -2.14 8.93
N LEU A 164 2.74 -2.75 8.18
CA LEU A 164 2.96 -4.06 7.56
C LEU A 164 4.14 -4.02 6.59
N CYS A 165 4.20 -2.99 5.73
CA CYS A 165 5.28 -2.78 4.78
C CYS A 165 6.64 -2.62 5.49
N ILE A 166 6.70 -1.83 6.57
CA ILE A 166 7.92 -1.69 7.39
C ILE A 166 8.36 -3.04 7.95
N THR A 167 7.42 -3.81 8.48
CA THR A 167 7.71 -5.11 9.12
C THR A 167 8.27 -6.09 8.10
N VAL A 168 7.60 -6.26 6.96
CA VAL A 168 8.05 -7.15 5.88
C VAL A 168 9.39 -6.73 5.30
N ASN A 169 9.61 -5.43 5.09
CA ASN A 169 10.90 -4.94 4.58
C ASN A 169 12.03 -5.12 5.59
N ARG A 170 11.73 -5.00 6.89
CA ARG A 170 12.71 -5.24 7.95
C ARG A 170 13.12 -6.71 8.00
N GLU A 171 12.16 -7.63 7.91
CA GLU A 171 12.44 -9.07 7.85
C GLU A 171 13.32 -9.42 6.64
N ARG A 172 12.94 -8.95 5.43
CA ARG A 172 13.75 -9.17 4.23
C ARG A 172 15.17 -8.63 4.33
N LEU A 173 15.35 -7.48 5.00
CA LEU A 173 16.68 -6.89 5.17
C LEU A 173 17.54 -7.75 6.10
N LEU A 174 16.95 -8.34 7.14
CA LEU A 174 17.64 -9.27 8.04
C LEU A 174 18.01 -10.55 7.29
N ASP A 175 17.07 -11.12 6.52
CA ASP A 175 17.33 -12.33 5.72
C ASP A 175 18.50 -12.11 4.71
N LEU A 176 18.55 -10.94 4.07
CA LEU A 176 19.64 -10.59 3.15
C LEU A 176 20.97 -10.39 3.88
N HIS A 177 20.95 -9.84 5.08
CA HIS A 177 22.13 -9.65 5.90
C HIS A 177 22.71 -11.00 6.35
N ASP A 178 21.85 -11.92 6.79
CA ASP A 178 22.27 -13.25 7.23
C ASP A 178 22.81 -14.07 6.04
N ALA A 179 22.15 -13.98 4.88
CA ALA A 179 22.65 -14.60 3.64
C ALA A 179 24.01 -14.03 3.20
N ALA A 180 24.26 -12.73 3.42
CA ALA A 180 25.56 -12.12 3.13
C ALA A 180 26.65 -12.67 4.07
N ILE A 181 26.35 -12.83 5.36
CA ILE A 181 27.29 -13.43 6.32
C ILE A 181 27.60 -14.89 5.96
N GLU A 182 26.58 -15.68 5.62
CA GLU A 182 26.77 -17.08 5.21
C GLU A 182 27.64 -17.19 3.95
N ALA A 183 27.45 -16.27 2.99
CA ALA A 183 28.28 -16.22 1.78
C ALA A 183 29.74 -15.85 2.08
N GLU A 184 29.99 -14.95 3.03
CA GLU A 184 31.36 -14.61 3.47
C GLU A 184 32.03 -15.80 4.15
N GLN A 185 31.33 -16.49 5.07
CA GLN A 185 31.84 -17.67 5.76
C GLN A 185 32.18 -18.80 4.77
N GLN A 186 31.30 -19.09 3.81
CA GLN A 186 31.57 -20.10 2.78
C GLN A 186 32.76 -19.73 1.89
N ALA A 187 32.97 -18.44 1.62
CA ALA A 187 34.11 -17.97 0.85
C ALA A 187 35.43 -18.11 1.63
N GLU A 188 35.41 -17.90 2.95
CA GLU A 188 36.56 -18.12 3.84
C GLU A 188 36.91 -19.61 3.90
N GLU A 189 35.95 -20.49 4.18
CA GLU A 189 36.16 -21.94 4.19
C GLU A 189 36.70 -22.46 2.85
N PHE A 190 36.22 -21.92 1.73
CA PHE A 190 36.70 -22.29 0.41
C PHE A 190 38.16 -21.84 0.16
N ARG A 191 38.58 -20.68 0.68
CA ARG A 191 39.97 -20.22 0.60
C ARG A 191 40.90 -21.12 1.42
N GLU A 192 40.49 -21.49 2.63
CA GLU A 192 41.23 -22.43 3.48
C GLU A 192 41.42 -23.78 2.77
N MET A 193 40.36 -24.31 2.15
CA MET A 193 40.44 -25.58 1.39
C MET A 193 41.36 -25.50 0.17
N ARG A 194 41.54 -24.32 -0.42
CA ARG A 194 42.37 -24.12 -1.62
C ARG A 194 43.86 -24.01 -1.29
N GLY A 195 44.22 -23.75 -0.03
CA GLY A 195 45.61 -23.57 0.40
C GLY A 195 46.26 -22.28 -0.12
N ASP A 196 45.44 -21.28 -0.47
CA ASP A 196 45.91 -19.95 -0.85
C ASP A 196 46.17 -19.13 0.44
N GLU A 197 47.32 -19.37 1.11
CA GLU A 197 47.90 -18.46 2.12
C GLU A 197 48.89 -17.46 1.50
#